data_AF-A0A8J2QL31-F1
#
_entry.id   AF-A0A8J2QL31-F1
#
_cell.length_a   1.000
_cell.length_b   1.000
_cell.length_c   1.000
_cell.angle_alpha   90.00
_cell.angle_beta   90.00
_cell.angle_gamma   90.00
#
_symmetry.space_group_name_H-M   'P 1'
#
loop_
_entity.id
_entity.type
_entity.pdbx_description
1 polymer ?
#
loop_
_entity_poly.entity_id
_entity_poly.type
_entity_poly.pdbx_seq_one_letter_code
_entity_poly.pdbx_strand_id
1 'polypeptide(L)' 'MEPSCASSNFLPKISDVEWKLEVMTNTPGVGSDNLLYTVVLKTDGKDVRFTCGTQQLQDLVYKLKDLVRHCDKVKNELG' A
#
# COMPACT_ATOMS: atom_id res chain seq x y z
N MET A 1 -24.05 16.38 29.80
CA MET A 1 -24.61 15.24 29.06
C MET A 1 -23.94 15.26 27.70
N GLU A 2 -22.91 14.43 27.51
CA GLU A 2 -22.39 14.06 26.18
C GLU A 2 -22.07 12.56 26.28
N PRO A 3 -22.55 11.71 25.35
CA PRO A 3 -22.32 10.28 25.44
C PRO A 3 -20.94 9.93 24.88
N SER A 4 -20.26 9.07 25.63
CA SER A 4 -19.12 8.22 25.25
C SER A 4 -19.08 7.84 23.77
N CYS A 5 -17.91 7.99 23.14
CA CYS A 5 -17.49 7.09 22.08
C CYS A 5 -16.13 6.51 22.46
N ALA A 6 -16.16 5.32 23.05
CA ALA A 6 -14.97 4.48 23.19
C ALA A 6 -14.29 4.42 21.82
N SER A 7 -13.09 4.99 21.71
CA SER A 7 -12.25 4.86 20.53
C SER A 7 -11.89 3.39 20.42
N SER A 8 -12.68 2.66 19.65
CA SER A 8 -12.41 1.28 19.33
C SER A 8 -11.01 1.20 18.72
N ASN A 9 -10.11 0.43 19.35
CA ASN A 9 -8.71 0.23 18.96
C ASN A 9 -8.56 -0.54 17.64
N PHE A 10 -9.31 -0.16 16.60
CA PHE A 10 -9.22 -0.77 15.29
C PHE A 10 -8.15 -0.05 14.48
N LEU A 11 -7.20 -0.83 13.97
CA LEU A 11 -6.27 -0.33 12.96
C LEU A 11 -7.06 0.06 11.70
N PRO A 12 -6.70 1.16 11.03
CA PRO A 12 -7.36 1.58 9.80
C PRO A 12 -7.38 0.44 8.78
N LYS A 13 -8.54 0.20 8.19
CA LYS A 13 -8.73 -0.83 7.19
C LYS A 13 -8.56 -0.23 5.81
N ILE A 14 -7.77 -0.89 4.97
CA ILE A 14 -7.68 -0.53 3.55
C ILE A 14 -8.94 -1.06 2.86
N SER A 15 -9.74 -0.16 2.30
CA SER A 15 -10.97 -0.47 1.58
C SER A 15 -10.79 -0.50 0.08
N ASP A 16 -9.85 0.29 -0.45
CA ASP A 16 -9.57 0.40 -1.88
C ASP A 16 -8.12 0.86 -2.14
N VAL A 17 -7.64 0.67 -3.37
CA VAL A 17 -6.31 1.09 -3.82
C VAL A 17 -6.40 1.74 -5.19
N GLU A 18 -6.07 3.02 -5.24
CA GLU A 18 -5.89 3.76 -6.50
C GLU A 18 -4.40 3.88 -6.82
N TRP A 19 -4.05 3.90 -8.11
CA TRP A 19 -2.67 4.09 -8.52
C TRP A 19 -2.55 4.88 -9.83
N LYS A 20 -1.39 5.51 -10.02
CA LYS A 20 -1.02 6.26 -11.23
C LYS A 20 0.44 6.02 -11.55
N LEU A 21 0.75 5.81 -12.83
CA LEU A 21 2.10 5.81 -13.37
C LEU A 21 2.39 7.15 -14.05
N GLU A 22 3.51 7.75 -13.70
CA GLU A 22 4.04 8.97 -14.28
C GLU A 22 5.44 8.72 -14.84
N VAL A 23 5.71 9.25 -16.04
CA VAL A 23 7.01 9.14 -16.70
C VAL A 23 7.67 10.51 -16.65
N MET A 24 8.84 10.62 -16.01
CA MET A 24 9.63 11.84 -16.06
C MET A 24 10.57 11.81 -17.28
N THR A 25 10.29 12.65 -18.28
CA THR A 25 11.04 12.69 -19.55
C THR A 25 12.17 13.73 -19.56
N ASN A 26 12.52 14.30 -18.41
CA ASN A 26 13.29 15.55 -18.34
C ASN A 26 14.83 15.37 -18.48
N THR A 27 15.31 14.16 -18.73
CA THR A 27 16.74 13.87 -18.88
C THR A 27 17.02 13.07 -20.16
N PRO A 28 17.59 13.69 -21.21
CA PRO A 28 18.03 12.96 -22.38
C PRO A 28 19.11 11.94 -21.98
N GLY A 29 18.90 10.67 -22.32
CA GLY A 29 19.89 9.59 -22.15
C GLY A 29 19.73 8.69 -20.92
N VAL A 30 18.75 8.93 -20.06
CA VAL A 30 18.45 8.02 -18.93
C VAL A 30 17.29 7.11 -19.34
N GLY A 31 17.54 5.80 -19.36
CA GLY A 31 16.57 4.76 -19.73
C GLY A 31 15.35 4.70 -18.80
N SER A 32 14.59 3.60 -18.88
CA SER A 32 13.34 3.29 -18.17
C SER A 32 13.28 3.51 -16.64
N ASP A 33 14.31 4.06 -16.02
CA ASP A 33 14.44 4.32 -14.58
C ASP A 33 13.68 5.57 -14.11
N ASN A 34 13.01 6.28 -15.01
CA ASN A 34 12.25 7.49 -14.72
C ASN A 34 10.74 7.23 -14.47
N LEU A 35 10.35 5.99 -14.18
CA LEU A 35 8.98 5.62 -13.86
C LEU A 35 8.70 5.88 -12.37
N LEU A 36 7.72 6.75 -12.12
CA LEU A 36 7.20 7.03 -10.78
C LEU A 36 5.78 6.49 -10.64
N TYR A 37 5.56 5.73 -9.58
CA TYR A 37 4.28 5.14 -9.25
C TYR A 37 3.72 5.85 -8.03
N THR A 38 2.61 6.57 -8.18
CA THR A 38 1.83 7.07 -7.05
C THR A 38 0.77 6.04 -6.70
N VAL A 39 0.74 5.63 -5.43
CA VAL A 39 -0.26 4.72 -4.87
C VAL A 39 -1.02 5.46 -3.78
N VAL A 40 -2.34 5.32 -3.79
CA VAL A 40 -3.25 5.87 -2.77
C VAL A 40 -4.03 4.70 -2.18
N LEU A 41 -3.84 4.45 -0.90
CA LEU A 41 -4.61 3.49 -0.12
C LEU A 41 -5.79 4.23 0.48
N LYS A 42 -7.00 3.87 0.06
CA LYS A 42 -8.24 4.35 0.67
C LYS A 42 -8.45 3.60 1.97
N THR A 43 -8.65 4.33 3.04
CA THR A 43 -8.92 3.73 4.36
C THR A 43 -10.21 4.28 4.95
N ASP A 44 -10.74 3.59 5.96
CA ASP A 44 -11.82 4.08 6.80
C ASP A 44 -11.41 5.29 7.69
N GLY A 45 -10.13 5.64 7.68
CA GLY A 45 -9.58 6.84 8.31
C GLY A 45 -9.03 7.83 7.28
N LYS A 46 -7.73 8.11 7.39
CA LYS A 46 -7.03 9.02 6.46
C LYS A 46 -6.40 8.23 5.32
N ASP A 47 -6.66 8.64 4.09
CA ASP A 47 -5.98 8.10 2.91
C ASP A 47 -4.46 8.18 3.06
N VAL A 48 -3.78 7.08 2.72
CA VAL A 48 -2.32 7.01 2.71
C VAL A 48 -1.85 7.11 1.27
N ARG A 49 -1.05 8.13 0.97
CA ARG A 49 -0.49 8.36 -0.37
C ARG A 49 1.03 8.32 -0.32
N PHE A 50 1.62 7.59 -1.26
CA PHE A 50 3.07 7.57 -1.46
C PHE A 50 3.42 7.49 -2.94
N THR A 51 4.63 7.92 -3.28
CA THR A 51 5.21 7.77 -4.61
C THR A 51 6.49 6.97 -4.50
N CYS A 52 6.70 6.01 -5.39
CA CYS A 52 7.86 5.13 -5.39
C CYS A 52 8.34 4.81 -6.81
N GLY A 53 9.60 4.40 -6.94
CA GLY A 53 10.15 3.87 -8.19
C GLY A 53 9.85 2.38 -8.38
N THR A 54 10.21 1.85 -9.56
CA THR A 54 9.95 0.44 -9.93
C THR A 54 10.45 -0.56 -8.88
N GLN A 55 11.69 -0.42 -8.40
CA GLN A 55 12.28 -1.36 -7.43
C GLN A 55 11.51 -1.36 -6.10
N GLN A 56 11.18 -0.18 -5.58
CA GLN A 56 10.43 -0.03 -4.33
C GLN A 56 9.02 -0.60 -4.45
N LEU A 57 8.37 -0.45 -5.60
CA LEU A 57 7.07 -1.07 -5.86
C LEU A 57 7.16 -2.59 -5.88
N GLN A 58 8.19 -3.15 -6.54
CA GLN A 58 8.43 -4.60 -6.56
C GLN A 58 8.66 -5.16 -5.16
N ASP A 59 9.47 -4.47 -4.34
CA ASP A 59 9.73 -4.87 -2.95
C ASP A 59 8.44 -4.86 -2.10
N LEU A 60 7.57 -3.86 -2.30
CA LEU A 60 6.27 -3.80 -1.64
C LEU A 60 5.38 -4.99 -2.03
N VAL A 61 5.26 -5.27 -3.33
CA VAL A 61 4.47 -6.40 -3.84
C VAL A 61 5.02 -7.73 -3.30
N TYR A 62 6.34 -7.88 -3.22
CA TYR A 62 6.96 -9.07 -2.64
C TYR A 62 6.58 -9.26 -1.17
N LYS A 63 6.68 -8.22 -0.36
CA LYS A 63 6.28 -8.26 1.06
C LYS A 63 4.80 -8.59 1.24
N LEU A 64 3.93 -8.03 0.40
CA LEU A 64 2.49 -8.35 0.44
C LEU A 64 2.22 -9.82 0.12
N LYS A 65 2.89 -10.39 -0.89
CA LYS A 65 2.78 -11.82 -1.21
C LYS A 65 3.28 -12.71 -0.06
N ASP A 66 4.36 -12.31 0.59
CA ASP A 66 4.90 -13.02 1.74
C ASP A 66 3.93 -13.02 2.94
N LEU A 67 3.31 -11.86 3.21
CA LEU A 67 2.27 -11.74 4.23
C LEU A 67 1.07 -12.66 3.96
N VAL A 68 0.61 -12.75 2.71
CA VAL A 68 -0.49 -13.67 2.33
C VAL A 68 -0.11 -15.12 2.64
N ARG A 69 1.11 -15.55 2.27
CA ARG A 69 1.59 -16.91 2.58
C ARG A 69 1.64 -17.19 4.09
N HIS A 70 2.06 -16.20 4.88
CA HIS A 70 2.05 -16.34 6.34
C HIS A 70 0.63 -16.45 6.90
N CYS A 71 -0.31 -15.63 6.42
CA CYS A 71 -1.72 -15.74 6.83
C CYS A 71 -2.33 -17.10 6.48
N ASP A 72 -2.04 -17.65 5.29
CA ASP A 72 -2.52 -18.97 4.89
C ASP A 72 -1.93 -20.09 5.75
N LYS A 73 -0.63 -20.01 6.06
CA LYS A 73 0.03 -20.96 6.97
C LYS A 73 -0.62 -20.93 8.36
N VAL A 74 -0.78 -19.74 8.93
CA VAL A 74 -1.41 -19.56 10.26
C VAL A 74 -2.84 -20.11 10.24
N LYS A 75 -3.62 -19.81 9.20
CA LYS A 75 -4.98 -20.34 9.05
C LYS A 75 -5.03 -21.87 9.04
N ASN A 76 -4.06 -22.52 8.38
CA ASN A 76 -3.97 -23.98 8.33
C ASN A 76 -3.50 -24.61 9.66
N GLU A 77 -2.78 -23.86 10.50
CA GLU A 77 -2.34 -24.32 11.83
C GLU A 77 -3.42 -24.13 12.92
N LEU A 78 -4.40 -23.26 12.67
CA LEU A 78 -5.53 -22.95 13.57
C LEU A 78 -6.80 -23.76 13.28
N GLY A 79 -6.85 -24.50 12.18
CA GLY A 79 -7.96 -25.39 11.80
C GLY A 79 -7.62 -26.86 12.05
#